data_AF-A0A970CMG2-F1
#
_entry.id   AF-A0A970CMG2-F1
#
_cell.length_a   1.000
_cell.length_b   1.000
_cell.length_c   1.000
_cell.angle_alpha   90.00
_cell.angle_beta   90.00
_cell.angle_gamma   90.00
#
_symmetry.space_group_name_H-M   'P 1'
#
loop_
_entity.id
_entity.type
_entity.pdbx_description
1 polymer ?
#
loop_
_entity_poly.entity_id
_entity_poly.type
_entity_poly.pdbx_seq_one_letter_code
_entity_poly.pdbx_strand_id
1 'polypeptide(L)'
;MEKILVFGHKKPDTDSVTSSIALSYLKNKLGFNTIPMVLGDINNETQFVLNYFNVEVPKYLNDVKLQIKDINYRKNFFLNYKQSIYEAYLYMIKNQISTLPITNEEQKLLGIISMKDIAHHQFDDGSYQLFTSYQNSN
;
A
#
# COMPACT_ATOMS: atom_id res chain seq x y z
N MET A 1 -5.55 23.74 10.89
CA MET A 1 -4.66 22.74 11.53
C MET A 1 -5.28 21.37 11.32
N GLU A 2 -4.51 20.46 10.75
CA GLU A 2 -4.90 19.05 10.61
C GLU A 2 -5.12 18.43 11.99
N LYS A 3 -6.13 17.59 12.14
CA LYS A 3 -6.48 16.94 13.41
C LYS A 3 -5.73 15.63 13.52
N ILE A 4 -4.96 15.45 14.58
CA ILE A 4 -4.23 14.22 14.87
C ILE A 4 -5.16 13.30 15.65
N LEU A 5 -5.46 12.13 15.09
CA LEU A 5 -6.28 11.13 15.76
C LEU A 5 -5.39 10.26 16.66
N VAL A 6 -5.77 10.09 17.92
CA VAL A 6 -5.05 9.27 18.89
C VAL A 6 -5.93 8.07 19.24
N PHE A 7 -5.43 6.86 18.98
CA PHE A 7 -6.15 5.62 19.23
C PHE A 7 -5.20 4.49 19.65
N GLY A 8 -5.75 3.48 20.32
CA GLY A 8 -5.03 2.29 20.77
C GLY A 8 -5.19 1.09 19.84
N HIS A 9 -5.23 -0.12 20.41
CA HIS A 9 -5.37 -1.36 19.64
C HIS A 9 -6.75 -1.53 18.99
N LYS A 10 -6.80 -2.41 17.97
CA LYS A 10 -8.01 -2.71 17.18
C LYS A 10 -9.17 -3.26 18.01
N LYS A 11 -8.87 -4.03 19.06
CA LYS A 11 -9.82 -4.45 20.09
C LYS A 11 -9.56 -3.56 21.31
N PRO A 12 -10.37 -2.50 21.53
CA PRO A 12 -10.05 -1.52 22.54
C PRO A 12 -10.33 -2.09 23.93
N ASP A 13 -9.26 -2.34 24.68
CA ASP A 13 -9.33 -2.67 26.10
C ASP A 13 -9.29 -1.38 26.96
N THR A 14 -9.67 -1.48 28.24
CA THR A 14 -9.79 -0.33 29.15
C THR A 14 -8.52 0.52 29.20
N ASP A 15 -7.35 -0.12 29.19
CA ASP A 15 -6.04 0.53 29.18
C ASP A 15 -5.79 1.34 27.89
N SER A 16 -6.19 0.80 26.75
CA SER A 16 -6.02 1.37 25.42
C SER A 16 -6.91 2.61 25.23
N VAL A 17 -8.16 2.54 25.70
CA VAL A 17 -9.08 3.68 25.66
C VAL A 17 -8.61 4.79 26.59
N THR A 18 -8.26 4.45 27.84
CA THR A 18 -7.81 5.43 28.83
C THR A 18 -6.50 6.11 28.40
N SER A 19 -5.56 5.34 27.86
CA SER A 19 -4.29 5.87 27.33
C SER A 19 -4.52 6.82 26.17
N SER A 20 -5.47 6.52 25.27
CA SER A 20 -5.80 7.40 24.14
C SER A 20 -6.35 8.74 24.61
N ILE A 21 -7.22 8.74 25.61
CA ILE A 21 -7.78 9.95 26.23
C ILE A 21 -6.69 10.75 26.94
N ALA A 22 -5.88 10.10 27.78
CA ALA A 22 -4.81 10.75 28.54
C ALA A 22 -3.74 11.37 27.63
N LEU A 23 -3.33 10.64 26.58
CA LEU A 23 -2.36 11.13 25.61
C LEU A 23 -2.91 12.31 24.80
N SER A 24 -4.15 12.24 24.34
CA SER A 24 -4.78 13.36 23.63
C SER A 24 -4.88 14.60 24.53
N TYR A 25 -5.27 14.43 25.80
CA TYR A 25 -5.31 15.52 26.75
C TYR A 25 -3.93 16.18 26.94
N LEU A 26 -2.88 15.37 27.14
CA LEU A 26 -1.51 15.87 27.27
C LEU A 26 -1.05 16.61 26.01
N LYS A 27 -1.27 16.04 24.82
CA LYS A 27 -0.86 16.64 23.55
C LYS A 27 -1.60 17.94 23.25
N ASN A 28 -2.88 18.02 23.61
CA ASN A 28 -3.65 19.26 23.50
C ASN A 28 -3.09 20.36 24.41
N LYS A 29 -2.61 20.02 25.61
CA LYS A 29 -1.91 20.97 26.49
C LYS A 29 -0.55 21.41 25.95
N LEU A 30 0.09 20.61 25.12
CA LEU A 30 1.35 20.92 24.45
C LEU A 30 1.16 21.70 23.13
N GLY A 31 -0.06 22.12 22.79
CA GLY A 31 -0.36 22.92 21.61
C GLY A 31 -0.63 22.13 20.32
N PHE A 32 -0.77 20.80 20.41
CA PHE A 32 -1.23 19.98 19.29
C PHE A 32 -2.76 19.97 19.20
N ASN A 33 -3.31 19.74 18.00
CA ASN A 33 -4.75 19.59 17.79
C ASN A 33 -5.09 18.10 17.67
N THR A 34 -5.40 17.45 18.79
CA THR A 34 -5.59 15.99 18.88
C THR A 34 -6.99 15.61 19.36
N ILE A 35 -7.50 14.46 18.88
CA ILE A 35 -8.79 13.90 19.27
C ILE A 35 -8.61 12.42 19.64
N PRO A 36 -9.09 11.98 20.83
CA PRO A 36 -9.07 10.57 21.18
C PRO A 36 -10.16 9.82 20.41
N MET A 37 -9.83 8.64 19.90
CA MET A 37 -10.73 7.77 19.14
C MET A 37 -10.51 6.31 19.56
N VAL A 38 -11.52 5.46 19.33
CA VAL A 38 -11.42 4.01 19.48
C VAL A 38 -11.48 3.31 18.13
N LEU A 39 -10.92 2.11 18.02
CA LEU A 39 -10.92 1.30 16.78
C LEU A 39 -11.93 0.14 16.80
N GLY A 40 -12.83 0.09 17.78
CA GLY A 40 -13.94 -0.86 17.80
C GLY A 40 -14.91 -0.66 18.97
N ASP A 41 -15.73 -1.68 19.14
CA ASP A 41 -16.56 -2.01 20.30
C ASP A 41 -15.91 -1.73 21.65
N ILE A 42 -16.33 -0.72 22.43
CA ILE A 42 -15.92 -0.66 23.84
C ILE A 42 -16.61 -1.76 24.65
N ASN A 43 -15.88 -2.37 25.58
CA ASN A 43 -16.44 -3.38 26.47
C ASN A 43 -17.21 -2.73 27.65
N ASN A 44 -18.03 -3.51 28.35
CA ASN A 44 -18.83 -3.03 29.49
C ASN A 44 -17.96 -2.49 30.64
N GLU A 45 -16.77 -3.04 30.84
CA GLU A 45 -15.84 -2.61 31.89
C GLU A 45 -15.31 -1.19 31.61
N THR A 46 -14.88 -0.95 30.38
CA THR A 46 -14.45 0.36 29.89
C THR A 46 -15.59 1.36 29.98
N GLN A 47 -16.80 0.97 29.58
CA GLN A 47 -17.97 1.84 29.70
C GLN A 47 -18.28 2.19 31.15
N PHE A 48 -18.18 1.22 32.07
CA PHE A 48 -18.35 1.45 33.50
C PHE A 48 -17.32 2.45 34.04
N VAL A 49 -16.04 2.27 33.70
CA VAL A 49 -14.95 3.18 34.11
C VAL A 49 -15.20 4.59 33.57
N LEU A 50 -15.54 4.74 32.29
CA LEU A 50 -15.82 6.05 31.69
C LEU A 50 -17.01 6.75 32.36
N ASN A 51 -18.08 6.01 32.64
CA ASN A 51 -19.26 6.53 33.35
C ASN A 51 -18.92 6.93 34.79
N TYR A 52 -18.12 6.12 35.50
CA TYR A 52 -17.71 6.39 36.88
C TYR A 52 -16.90 7.69 36.99
N PHE A 53 -15.98 7.93 36.05
CA PHE A 53 -15.20 9.16 35.98
C PHE A 53 -15.87 10.29 35.20
N ASN A 54 -17.11 10.08 34.74
CA ASN A 54 -17.91 11.04 33.98
C ASN A 54 -17.19 11.60 32.73
N VAL A 55 -16.44 10.72 32.04
CA VAL A 55 -15.67 11.01 30.83
C VAL A 55 -16.46 10.59 29.60
N GLU A 56 -16.51 11.44 28.58
CA GLU A 56 -17.17 11.10 27.31
C GLU A 56 -16.48 9.94 26.60
N VAL A 57 -17.28 9.01 26.08
CA VAL A 57 -16.80 7.88 25.28
C VAL A 57 -16.17 8.42 23.98
N PRO A 58 -14.91 8.07 23.67
CA PRO A 58 -14.28 8.50 22.42
C PRO A 58 -15.03 7.97 21.19
N LYS A 59 -15.04 8.76 20.11
CA LYS A 59 -15.72 8.35 18.88
C LYS A 59 -15.05 7.14 18.24
N TYR A 60 -15.86 6.26 17.67
CA TYR A 60 -15.36 5.14 16.90
C TYR A 60 -14.80 5.61 15.55
N LEU A 61 -13.52 5.34 15.31
CA LEU A 61 -12.83 5.58 14.05
C LEU A 61 -13.08 4.38 13.12
N ASN A 62 -14.20 4.45 12.42
CA ASN A 62 -14.65 3.43 11.49
C ASN A 62 -13.92 3.46 10.14
N ASP A 63 -13.39 4.63 9.77
CA ASP A 63 -13.01 4.89 8.39
C ASP A 63 -11.69 5.66 8.30
N VAL A 64 -10.59 4.92 8.43
CA VAL A 64 -9.28 5.39 7.98
C VAL A 64 -9.19 5.04 6.49
N LYS A 65 -9.97 5.71 5.63
CA LYS A 65 -9.83 5.52 4.18
C LYS A 65 -8.42 5.94 3.81
N LEU A 66 -7.51 4.97 3.75
CA LEU A 66 -6.20 5.13 3.13
C LEU A 66 -6.46 5.59 1.71
N GLN A 67 -6.25 6.87 1.44
CA GLN A 67 -6.32 7.37 0.09
C GLN A 67 -5.00 6.97 -0.57
N ILE A 68 -5.00 6.71 -1.88
CA ILE A 68 -3.77 6.34 -2.61
C ILE A 68 -2.66 7.39 -2.43
N LYS A 69 -3.03 8.65 -2.16
CA LYS A 69 -2.10 9.74 -1.83
C LYS A 69 -1.34 9.54 -0.51
N ASP A 70 -1.89 8.77 0.43
CA ASP A 70 -1.34 8.51 1.77
C ASP A 70 -0.38 7.31 1.76
N ILE A 71 -0.34 6.57 0.64
CA ILE A 71 0.53 5.42 0.44
C ILE A 71 1.77 5.89 -0.31
N ASN A 72 2.96 5.59 0.22
CA ASN A 72 4.20 5.77 -0.53
C ASN A 72 4.27 4.73 -1.65
N TYR A 73 3.85 5.12 -2.85
CA TYR A 73 4.02 4.32 -4.06
C TYR A 73 5.13 4.89 -4.95
N ARG A 74 5.74 4.00 -5.74
CA ARG A 74 6.79 4.37 -6.68
C ARG A 74 6.20 5.16 -7.85
N LYS A 75 6.66 6.40 -8.04
CA LYS A 75 6.23 7.30 -9.13
C LYS A 75 7.24 7.27 -10.28
N ASN A 76 6.79 7.54 -11.50
CA ASN A 76 7.62 7.71 -12.71
C ASN A 76 8.33 6.45 -13.22
N PHE A 77 7.83 5.26 -12.90
CA PHE A 77 8.28 4.02 -13.51
C PHE A 77 7.28 3.63 -14.60
N PHE A 78 7.52 4.07 -15.82
CA PHE A 78 6.73 3.72 -17.00
C PHE A 78 7.61 3.75 -18.24
N LEU A 79 7.19 3.03 -19.27
CA LEU A 79 7.89 2.92 -20.56
C LEU A 79 6.94 3.34 -21.68
N ASN A 80 7.45 3.91 -22.76
CA ASN A 80 6.64 4.18 -23.94
C ASN A 80 6.44 2.89 -24.75
N TYR A 81 5.26 2.71 -25.35
CA TYR A 81 4.97 1.53 -26.18
C TYR A 81 5.89 1.34 -27.41
N LYS A 82 6.61 2.38 -27.83
CA LYS A 82 7.59 2.30 -28.93
C LYS A 82 8.93 1.66 -28.52
N GLN A 83 9.16 1.46 -27.22
CA GLN A 83 10.39 0.87 -26.71
C GLN A 83 10.32 -0.66 -26.75
N SER A 84 11.48 -1.30 -26.88
CA SER A 84 11.55 -2.75 -27.04
C SER A 84 11.33 -3.50 -25.72
N ILE A 85 10.94 -4.79 -25.82
CA ILE A 85 10.83 -5.69 -24.65
C ILE A 85 12.16 -5.79 -23.90
N TYR A 86 13.28 -5.78 -24.62
CA TYR A 86 14.61 -5.81 -24.02
C TYR A 86 14.91 -4.54 -23.20
N GLU A 87 14.53 -3.37 -23.71
CA GLU A 87 14.64 -2.11 -22.96
C GLU A 87 13.74 -2.13 -21.71
N ALA A 88 12.52 -2.67 -21.82
CA ALA A 88 11.64 -2.87 -20.67
C ALA A 88 12.30 -3.76 -19.60
N TYR A 89 12.92 -4.87 -20.01
CA TYR A 89 13.64 -5.79 -19.14
C TYR A 89 14.82 -5.12 -18.42
N LEU A 90 15.68 -4.43 -19.17
CA LEU A 90 16.82 -3.70 -18.60
C LEU A 90 16.36 -2.59 -17.63
N TYR A 91 15.30 -1.86 -18.00
CA TYR A 91 14.71 -0.84 -17.15
C TYR A 91 14.17 -1.42 -15.83
N MET A 92 13.53 -2.59 -15.90
CA MET A 92 13.02 -3.29 -14.72
C MET A 92 14.15 -3.74 -13.77
N ILE A 93 15.24 -4.31 -14.30
CA ILE A 93 16.42 -4.68 -13.51
C ILE A 93 17.06 -3.45 -12.86
N LYS A 94 17.33 -2.40 -13.65
CA LYS A 94 17.99 -1.17 -13.18
C LYS A 94 17.25 -0.53 -12.00
N ASN A 95 15.92 -0.58 -12.03
CA ASN A 95 15.07 0.07 -11.04
C ASN A 95 14.57 -0.89 -9.94
N GLN A 96 14.98 -2.17 -9.98
CA GLN A 96 14.53 -3.23 -9.07
C GLN A 96 12.99 -3.32 -8.98
N ILE A 97 12.34 -3.33 -10.15
CA ILE A 97 10.89 -3.45 -10.28
C ILE A 97 10.55 -4.69 -11.13
N SER A 98 9.40 -5.30 -10.87
CA SER A 98 8.95 -6.53 -11.54
C SER A 98 7.78 -6.33 -12.50
N THR A 99 7.19 -5.12 -12.50
CA THR A 99 6.05 -4.74 -13.34
C THR A 99 6.25 -3.32 -13.82
N LEU A 100 5.97 -3.07 -15.09
CA LEU A 100 6.13 -1.79 -15.75
C LEU A 100 4.84 -1.40 -16.49
N PRO A 101 4.25 -0.26 -16.14
CA PRO A 101 3.23 0.40 -16.96
C PRO A 101 3.78 0.82 -18.33
N ILE A 102 3.05 0.49 -19.39
CA ILE A 102 3.31 0.94 -20.75
C ILE A 102 2.38 2.11 -21.07
N THR A 103 2.93 3.20 -21.60
CA THR A 103 2.24 4.46 -21.83
C THR A 103 2.39 4.93 -23.28
N ASN A 104 1.49 5.83 -23.70
CA ASN A 104 1.63 6.56 -24.95
C ASN A 104 2.46 7.85 -24.78
N GLU A 105 2.60 8.64 -25.85
CA GLU A 105 3.33 9.92 -25.81
C GLU A 105 2.69 10.96 -24.88
N GLU A 106 1.38 10.88 -24.66
CA GLU A 106 0.63 11.73 -23.72
C GLU A 106 0.65 11.20 -22.28
N GLN A 107 1.51 10.22 -21.96
CA GLN A 107 1.59 9.54 -20.65
C GLN A 107 0.29 8.85 -20.21
N LYS A 108 -0.62 8.55 -21.14
CA LYS A 108 -1.79 7.72 -20.86
C LYS A 108 -1.39 6.26 -20.82
N LEU A 109 -1.90 5.55 -19.81
CA LEU A 109 -1.68 4.12 -19.63
C LEU A 109 -2.33 3.34 -20.79
N LEU A 110 -1.51 2.54 -21.48
CA LEU A 110 -1.96 1.60 -22.51
C LEU A 110 -2.07 0.18 -21.96
N GLY A 111 -1.19 -0.20 -21.03
CA GLY A 111 -1.17 -1.53 -20.45
C GLY A 111 -0.08 -1.72 -19.40
N ILE A 112 0.11 -2.95 -18.95
CA ILE A 112 1.15 -3.34 -18.01
C ILE A 112 1.90 -4.55 -18.56
N ILE A 113 3.20 -4.63 -18.29
CA ILE A 113 4.02 -5.79 -18.57
C ILE A 113 4.79 -6.18 -17.32
N SER A 114 4.83 -7.46 -16.99
CA SER A 114 5.60 -8.00 -15.88
C SER A 114 6.77 -8.85 -16.37
N MET A 115 7.76 -9.07 -15.49
CA MET A 115 8.82 -10.05 -15.74
C MET A 115 8.27 -11.44 -16.06
N LYS A 116 7.13 -11.80 -15.47
CA LYS A 116 6.45 -13.07 -15.73
C LYS A 116 5.95 -13.15 -17.17
N ASP A 117 5.39 -12.06 -17.70
CA ASP A 117 4.89 -12.00 -19.09
C ASP A 117 6.05 -12.12 -20.09
N ILE A 118 7.18 -11.46 -19.81
CA ILE A 118 8.39 -11.57 -20.64
C ILE A 118 8.95 -12.98 -20.61
N ALA A 119 9.00 -13.62 -19.43
CA ALA A 119 9.44 -15.00 -19.30
C ALA A 119 8.51 -15.95 -20.06
N HIS A 120 7.18 -15.83 -19.88
CA HIS A 120 6.21 -16.64 -20.63
C HIS A 120 6.40 -16.48 -22.13
N HIS A 121 6.52 -15.26 -22.64
CA HIS A 121 6.75 -15.05 -24.06
C HIS A 121 8.06 -15.68 -24.56
N GLN A 122 9.10 -15.75 -23.73
CA GLN A 122 10.37 -16.39 -24.10
C GLN A 122 10.30 -17.92 -24.10
N PHE A 123 9.47 -18.51 -23.24
CA PHE A 123 9.36 -19.97 -23.07
C PHE A 123 8.18 -20.60 -23.83
N ASP A 124 7.09 -19.86 -24.08
CA ASP A 124 5.90 -20.33 -24.81
C ASP A 124 5.98 -20.10 -26.33
N ASP A 125 6.81 -19.17 -26.84
CA ASP A 125 7.14 -19.06 -28.29
C ASP A 125 8.10 -20.19 -28.74
N GLY A 126 7.74 -21.42 -28.40
CA GLY A 126 8.41 -22.64 -28.83
C GLY A 126 8.23 -22.92 -30.32
N SER A 127 8.78 -22.07 -31.20
CA SER A 127 9.30 -22.56 -32.48
C SER A 127 10.70 -23.10 -32.24
N TYR A 128 10.80 -24.34 -31.75
CA TYR A 128 12.02 -25.13 -31.86
C TYR A 128 12.26 -25.45 -33.35
N GLN A 129 12.78 -24.50 -34.12
CA GLN A 129 13.43 -24.82 -35.39
C GLN A 129 14.82 -25.37 -35.08
N LEU A 130 14.86 -26.68 -34.81
CA LEU A 130 16.10 -27.45 -34.84
C LEU A 130 16.54 -27.58 -36.30
N PHE A 131 17.46 -26.72 -36.74
CA PHE A 131 18.23 -26.95 -37.96
C PHE A 131 19.27 -28.03 -37.70
N THR A 132 18.84 -29.29 -37.69
CA THR A 132 19.75 -30.42 -37.84
C THR A 132 19.83 -30.74 -39.33
N SER A 133 21.04 -30.67 -39.89
CA SER A 133 21.33 -31.25 -41.21
C SER A 133 21.93 -32.63 -40.98
N TYR A 134 21.42 -33.63 -41.71
CA TYR A 134 21.80 -35.04 -41.59
C TYR A 134 23.24 -35.34 -42.07
N GLN A 135 24.07 -34.32 -42.37
CA GLN A 135 25.37 -34.51 -43.02
C GLN A 135 26.54 -34.83 -42.07
N ASN A 136 26.36 -34.78 -40.74
CA ASN A 136 27.42 -35.09 -39.77
C ASN A 136 27.20 -36.40 -39.01
N SER A 137 26.59 -37.41 -39.64
CA SER A 137 26.57 -38.76 -39.12
C SER A 137 27.04 -39.75 -40.18
N ASN A 138 28.36 -39.73 -40.40
CA ASN A 138 29.19 -40.88 -40.78
C ASN A 138 30.62 -40.62 -40.28
#